data_AF-A0A8H3ZJF6-F1
#
_entry.id   AF-A0A8H3ZJF6-F1
#
_cell.length_a   1.000
_cell.length_b   1.000
_cell.length_c   1.000
_cell.angle_alpha   90.00
_cell.angle_beta   90.00
_cell.angle_gamma   90.00
#
_symmetry.space_group_name_H-M   'P 1'
#
loop_
_entity.id
_entity.type
_entity.pdbx_description
1 polymer ?
#
loop_
_entity_poly.entity_id
_entity_poly.type
_entity_poly.pdbx_seq_one_letter_code
_entity_poly.pdbx_strand_id
1 'polypeptide(L)' 'MPAYKTVDEAAFLFTSIERSCQVQLLAEAAAANGLPKVLITDEEADFNFDVESDPEICYCEFQVYYDLEEELSKGDFKK' A
#
# COMPACT_ATOMS: atom_id res chain seq x y z
N MET A 1 4.84 -5.98 -15.40
CA MET A 1 5.12 -5.45 -14.05
C MET A 1 6.54 -4.92 -14.09
N PRO A 2 6.76 -3.61 -14.31
CA PRO A 2 8.12 -3.10 -14.31
C PRO A 2 8.68 -3.28 -12.90
N ALA A 3 9.94 -3.67 -12.83
CA ALA A 3 10.67 -3.83 -11.59
C ALA A 3 10.70 -2.50 -10.82
N TYR A 4 10.44 -2.55 -9.52
CA TYR A 4 10.59 -1.44 -8.59
C TYR A 4 11.94 -0.74 -8.81
N LYS A 5 11.93 0.59 -8.90
CA LYS A 5 13.13 1.39 -9.18
C LYS A 5 13.91 1.74 -7.91
N THR A 6 13.25 1.73 -6.74
CA THR A 6 13.87 2.01 -5.43
C THR A 6 13.44 1.01 -4.36
N VAL A 7 14.19 0.94 -3.26
CA VAL A 7 13.81 0.12 -2.09
C VAL A 7 12.56 0.69 -1.42
N ASP A 8 12.44 2.01 -1.37
CA ASP A 8 11.31 2.75 -0.81
C ASP A 8 9.99 2.43 -1.54
N GLU A 9 10.01 2.46 -2.88
CA GLU A 9 8.85 2.06 -3.71
C GLU A 9 8.42 0.62 -3.40
N ALA A 10 9.38 -0.30 -3.33
CA ALA A 10 9.10 -1.70 -3.02
C ALA A 10 8.53 -1.86 -1.60
N ALA A 11 9.06 -1.11 -0.63
CA ALA A 11 8.60 -1.14 0.76
C ALA A 11 7.18 -0.59 0.91
N PHE A 12 6.85 0.49 0.20
CA PHE A 12 5.49 1.01 0.16
C PHE A 12 4.52 0.00 -0.45
N LEU A 13 4.81 -0.53 -1.64
CA LEU A 13 3.93 -1.47 -2.32
C LEU A 13 3.76 -2.78 -1.53
N PHE A 14 4.82 -3.28 -0.89
CA PHE A 14 4.71 -4.44 0.00
C PHE A 14 3.79 -4.17 1.18
N THR A 15 3.95 -3.02 1.84
CA THR A 15 3.09 -2.59 2.97
C THR A 15 1.65 -2.42 2.53
N SER A 16 1.42 -1.86 1.34
CA SER A 16 0.09 -1.67 0.75
C SER A 16 -0.58 -3.00 0.39
N ILE A 17 0.16 -3.97 -0.14
CA ILE A 17 -0.37 -5.32 -0.43
C ILE A 17 -0.71 -6.05 0.88
N GLU A 18 0.15 -6.02 1.88
CA GLU A 18 -0.11 -6.66 3.18
C GLU A 18 -1.40 -6.13 3.82
N ARG A 19 -1.57 -4.79 3.85
CA ARG A 19 -2.81 -4.18 4.35
C ARG A 19 -4.02 -4.52 3.48
N SER A 20 -3.86 -4.59 2.16
CA SER A 20 -4.94 -5.00 1.25
C SER A 20 -5.38 -6.44 1.50
N CYS A 21 -4.43 -7.36 1.77
CA CYS A 21 -4.74 -8.74 2.16
C CYS A 21 -5.56 -8.77 3.46
N GLN A 22 -5.17 -7.98 4.47
CA GLN A 22 -5.94 -7.86 5.71
C GLN A 22 -7.36 -7.33 5.46
N VAL A 23 -7.51 -6.26 4.67
CA VAL A 23 -8.80 -5.68 4.29
C VAL A 23 -9.67 -6.71 3.57
N GLN A 24 -9.10 -7.45 2.61
CA GLN A 24 -9.83 -8.48 1.88
C GLN A 24 -10.36 -9.55 2.83
N LEU A 25 -9.53 -10.05 3.76
CA LEU A 25 -9.97 -11.04 4.74
C LEU A 25 -11.13 -10.54 5.60
N LEU A 26 -11.08 -9.28 6.04
CA LEU A 26 -12.15 -8.65 6.82
C LEU A 26 -13.43 -8.46 5.98
N ALA A 27 -13.30 -8.05 4.72
CA ALA A 27 -14.42 -7.90 3.80
C ALA A 27 -15.08 -9.25 3.49
N GLU A 28 -14.30 -10.32 3.28
CA GLU A 28 -14.83 -11.67 3.11
C GLU A 28 -15.55 -12.16 4.37
N ALA A 29 -15.02 -11.89 5.56
CA ALA A 29 -15.67 -12.24 6.82
C ALA A 29 -17.01 -11.49 6.98
N ALA A 30 -17.07 -10.19 6.65
CA ALA A 30 -18.30 -9.42 6.67
C ALA A 30 -19.33 -9.94 5.64
N ALA A 31 -18.86 -10.31 4.44
CA ALA A 31 -19.68 -10.91 3.40
C ALA A 31 -20.30 -12.24 3.80
N ALA A 32 -19.52 -13.09 4.46
CA ALA A 32 -20.02 -14.35 5.04
C ALA A 32 -21.09 -14.12 6.13
N ASN A 33 -21.13 -12.93 6.74
CA ASN A 33 -22.13 -12.52 7.73
C ASN A 33 -23.27 -11.66 7.15
N GLY A 34 -23.40 -11.61 5.82
CA GLY A 34 -24.55 -10.99 5.15
C GLY A 34 -24.38 -9.53 4.76
N LEU A 35 -23.18 -8.94 4.91
CA LEU A 35 -22.89 -7.60 4.40
C LEU A 35 -22.29 -7.68 2.99
N PRO A 36 -23.00 -7.25 1.93
CA PRO A 36 -22.52 -7.42 0.56
C PRO A 36 -21.24 -6.62 0.29
N LYS A 37 -20.30 -7.23 -0.43
CA LYS A 37 -19.09 -6.53 -0.92
C LYS A 37 -19.48 -5.53 -2.00
N VAL A 38 -18.85 -4.36 -1.96
CA VAL A 38 -18.88 -3.39 -3.05
C VAL A 38 -17.56 -3.51 -3.78
N LEU A 39 -17.60 -3.90 -5.05
CA LEU A 39 -16.41 -3.98 -5.89
C LEU A 39 -16.20 -2.65 -6.60
N ILE A 40 -14.94 -2.24 -6.68
CA ILE A 40 -14.50 -1.11 -7.50
C ILE A 40 -14.67 -1.52 -8.97
N THR A 41 -15.12 -0.59 -9.81
CA THR A 41 -15.25 -0.86 -11.25
C THR A 41 -13.87 -0.90 -11.93
N ASP A 42 -13.76 -1.63 -13.04
CA ASP A 42 -12.48 -1.70 -13.79
C ASP A 42 -12.01 -0.30 -14.23
N GLU A 43 -12.93 0.59 -14.62
CA GLU A 43 -12.62 1.97 -15.01
C GLU A 43 -12.01 2.79 -13.85
N GLU A 44 -12.61 2.71 -12.66
CA GLU A 44 -12.10 3.40 -11.47
C GLU A 44 -10.77 2.79 -11.00
N ALA A 45 -10.61 1.47 -11.13
CA ALA A 45 -9.38 0.77 -10.80
C ALA A 45 -8.23 1.16 -11.73
N ASP A 46 -8.48 1.24 -13.04
CA ASP A 46 -7.51 1.67 -14.04
C ASP A 46 -7.10 3.14 -13.83
N PHE A 47 -8.08 4.03 -13.59
CA PHE A 47 -7.79 5.43 -13.27
C PHE A 47 -6.93 5.56 -12.01
N ASN A 48 -7.27 4.84 -10.94
CA ASN A 48 -6.48 4.84 -9.72
C ASN A 48 -5.07 4.31 -9.96
N PHE A 49 -4.93 3.24 -10.76
CA PHE A 49 -3.62 2.70 -11.12
C PHE A 49 -2.77 3.72 -11.87
N ASP A 50 -3.33 4.44 -12.84
CA ASP A 50 -2.62 5.45 -13.62
C ASP A 50 -2.09 6.61 -12.75
N VAL A 51 -2.77 6.92 -11.64
CA VAL A 51 -2.37 7.99 -10.71
C VAL A 51 -1.42 7.48 -9.63
N GLU A 52 -1.72 6.35 -9.00
CA GLU A 52 -1.05 5.88 -7.78
C GLU A 52 0.14 4.94 -8.04
N SER A 53 0.23 4.34 -9.24
CA SER A 53 1.32 3.40 -9.56
C SER A 53 2.60 4.08 -10.02
N ASP A 54 2.64 5.42 -10.06
CA ASP A 54 3.83 6.15 -10.42
C ASP A 54 4.97 5.92 -9.39
N PRO A 55 6.19 5.57 -9.83
CA PRO A 55 7.30 5.28 -8.91
C PRO A 55 7.70 6.45 -8.00
N GLU A 56 7.56 7.70 -8.46
CA GLU A 56 7.86 8.88 -7.65
C GLU A 56 6.81 9.07 -6.55
N ILE A 57 5.53 8.82 -6.87
CA ILE A 57 4.45 8.80 -5.88
C ILE A 57 4.70 7.71 -4.84
N CYS A 58 4.99 6.48 -5.27
CA CYS A 58 5.30 5.37 -4.36
C CYS A 58 6.51 5.66 -3.44
N TYR A 59 7.56 6.30 -3.96
CA TYR A 59 8.70 6.75 -3.15
C TYR A 59 8.26 7.76 -2.08
N CYS A 60 7.49 8.78 -2.48
CA CYS A 60 7.00 9.83 -1.59
C CYS A 60 6.11 9.26 -0.48
N GLU A 61 5.21 8.34 -0.84
CA GLU A 61 4.31 7.66 0.09
C GLU A 61 5.07 6.85 1.16
N PHE A 62 6.23 6.27 0.81
CA PHE A 62 7.05 5.57 1.78
C PHE A 62 7.71 6.50 2.82
N GLN A 63 8.04 7.73 2.45
CA GLN A 63 8.86 8.61 3.31
C GLN A 63 8.23 8.86 4.67
N VAL A 64 6.90 8.92 4.76
CA VAL A 64 6.19 9.09 6.04
C VAL A 64 6.44 7.91 6.99
N TYR A 65 6.54 6.69 6.46
CA TYR A 65 6.86 5.49 7.26
C TYR A 65 8.32 5.50 7.71
N TYR A 66 9.22 5.91 6.81
CA TYR A 66 10.63 6.06 7.12
C TYR A 66 10.87 7.09 8.24
N ASP A 67 10.27 8.27 8.13
CA ASP A 67 10.39 9.35 9.12
C ASP A 67 9.82 8.93 10.48
N LEU A 68 8.69 8.19 10.48
CA LEU A 68 8.13 7.64 11.70
C LEU A 68 9.09 6.64 12.37
N GLU A 69 9.67 5.73 11.59
CA GLU A 69 10.63 4.75 12.12
C GLU A 69 11.91 5.43 12.61
N GLU A 70 12.39 6.47 11.92
CA GLU A 70 13.52 7.28 12.38
C GLU A 70 13.25 7.92 13.74
N GLU A 71 12.07 8.53 13.93
CA GLU A 71 11.69 9.16 15.19
C GLU A 71 11.55 8.12 16.32
N LEU A 72 10.85 7.01 16.06
CA LEU A 72 10.61 5.97 17.06
C LEU A 72 11.89 5.24 17.48
N SER A 73 12.77 4.95 16.52
CA SER A 73 14.04 4.25 16.77
C SER A 73 15.16 5.20 17.19
N LYS A 74 14.98 6.52 17.09
CA LYS A 74 16.05 7.53 17.22
C LYS A 74 17.21 7.26 16.25
N GLY A 75 16.87 6.85 15.04
CA GLY A 75 17.80 6.55 13.95
C GLY A 75 18.70 5.34 14.21
N ASP A 76 18.27 4.35 14.99
CA ASP A 76 19.11 3.19 15.35
C ASP A 76 19.54 2.37 14.12
N PHE A 77 18.69 2.31 13.09
CA PHE A 77 18.97 1.61 11.83
C PHE A 77 19.97 2.32 10.91
N LYS A 78 20.40 3.54 11.24
CA LYS A 78 21.40 4.31 10.45
C LYS A 78 22.84 4.07 10.89
N LYS A 79 23.06 3.25 11.92
CA LYS A 79 24.37 3.02 12.56
C LYS A 79 25.15 1.87 11.94
#